data_AF-A0A3D5FFZ5-F1
#
_entry.id   AF-A0A3D5FFZ5-F1
#
_cell.length_a   1.000
_cell.length_b   1.000
_cell.length_c   1.000
_cell.angle_alpha   90.00
_cell.angle_beta   90.00
_cell.angle_gamma   90.00
#
_symmetry.space_group_name_H-M   'P 1'
#
loop_
_entity.id
_entity.type
_entity.pdbx_description
1 polymer ?
#
loop_
_entity_poly.entity_id
_entity_poly.type
_entity_poly.pdbx_seq_one_letter_code
_entity_poly.pdbx_strand_id
1 'polypeptide(L)' 'MTASDSPDLSQWRALATSELEGVELDNLVWQTPEGIAVKPLYTAADLEVLAEQGSLPGLPPYLRGPRAT' A
#
# COMPACT_ATOMS: atom_id res chain seq x y z
N MET A 1 -23.59 0.60 -15.88
CA MET A 1 -22.33 1.23 -15.46
C MET A 1 -21.44 0.10 -14.97
N THR A 2 -20.33 -0.08 -15.66
CA THR A 2 -19.54 -1.30 -15.84
C THR A 2 -19.02 -1.88 -14.53
N ALA A 3 -19.10 -3.22 -14.39
CA ALA A 3 -18.41 -3.97 -13.35
C ALA A 3 -16.90 -3.72 -13.49
N SER A 4 -16.29 -3.16 -12.44
CA SER A 4 -14.85 -2.87 -12.42
C SER A 4 -14.07 -4.17 -12.39
N ASP A 5 -13.33 -4.42 -13.47
CA ASP A 5 -12.33 -5.48 -13.59
C ASP A 5 -11.07 -5.05 -12.81
N SER A 6 -11.14 -5.14 -11.48
CA SER A 6 -10.00 -4.80 -10.63
C SER A 6 -8.87 -5.81 -10.88
N PRO A 7 -7.65 -5.37 -11.25
CA PRO A 7 -6.54 -6.29 -11.48
C PRO A 7 -6.29 -7.13 -10.23
N ASP A 8 -6.30 -8.45 -10.40
CA ASP A 8 -6.13 -9.41 -9.31
C ASP A 8 -4.67 -9.42 -8.83
N LEU A 9 -4.48 -9.30 -7.52
CA LEU A 9 -3.16 -9.33 -6.88
C LEU A 9 -2.39 -10.62 -7.20
N SER A 10 -3.07 -11.74 -7.44
CA SER A 10 -2.42 -13.00 -7.79
C SER A 10 -1.82 -12.96 -9.20
N GLN A 11 -2.50 -12.31 -10.15
CA GLN A 11 -1.98 -12.08 -11.50
C GLN A 11 -0.72 -11.21 -11.47
N TRP A 12 -0.74 -10.13 -10.68
CA TRP A 12 0.44 -9.29 -10.50
C TRP A 12 1.61 -10.09 -9.91
N ARG A 13 1.38 -10.91 -8.87
CA ARG A 13 2.44 -11.75 -8.29
C ARG A 13 3.06 -12.69 -9.31
N ALA A 14 2.24 -13.37 -10.12
CA ALA A 14 2.73 -14.28 -11.15
C ALA A 14 3.59 -13.56 -12.21
N LEU A 15 3.16 -12.37 -12.66
CA LEU A 15 3.93 -11.54 -13.60
C LEU A 15 5.25 -11.10 -12.98
N ALA A 16 5.22 -10.55 -11.78
CA ALA A 16 6.41 -10.06 -11.11
C ALA A 16 7.42 -11.19 -10.83
N THR A 17 6.97 -12.38 -10.39
CA THR A 17 7.86 -13.55 -10.23
C THR A 17 8.48 -13.99 -11.57
N SER A 18 7.72 -13.92 -12.67
CA SER A 18 8.25 -14.23 -14.00
C SER A 18 9.31 -13.22 -14.46
N GLU A 19 9.11 -11.92 -14.20
CA GLU A 19 10.04 -10.85 -14.55
C GLU A 19 11.32 -10.86 -13.70
N LEU A 20 11.22 -11.37 -12.48
CA LEU A 20 12.34 -11.53 -11.55
C LEU A 20 13.18 -12.81 -11.82
N GLU A 21 12.91 -13.53 -12.91
CA GLU A 21 13.65 -14.74 -13.32
C GLU A 21 13.70 -15.83 -12.22
N GLY A 22 12.63 -15.95 -11.43
CA GLY A 22 12.53 -16.93 -10.34
C GLY A 22 13.15 -16.49 -9.01
N VAL A 23 13.59 -15.22 -8.88
CA VAL A 23 13.92 -14.63 -7.59
C VAL A 23 12.64 -14.42 -6.78
N GLU A 24 12.67 -14.81 -5.50
CA GLU A 24 11.54 -14.63 -4.59
C GLU A 24 11.13 -13.15 -4.46
N LEU A 25 9.83 -12.88 -4.49
CA LEU A 25 9.25 -11.54 -4.35
C LEU A 25 9.63 -10.87 -3.03
N ASP A 26 9.87 -11.65 -1.98
CA ASP A 26 10.28 -11.18 -0.67
C ASP A 26 11.65 -10.45 -0.72
N ASN A 27 12.48 -10.72 -1.74
CA ASN A 27 13.73 -9.98 -1.93
C ASN A 27 13.52 -8.52 -2.33
N LEU A 28 12.32 -8.15 -2.81
CA LEU A 28 11.97 -6.76 -3.09
C LEU A 28 11.51 -6.00 -1.84
N VAL A 29 11.34 -6.68 -0.70
CA VAL A 29 10.98 -6.02 0.55
C VAL A 29 12.19 -5.26 1.08
N TRP A 30 12.08 -3.94 1.15
CA TRP A 30 13.13 -3.10 1.69
C TRP A 30 12.99 -3.01 3.22
N GLN A 31 14.03 -3.46 3.93
CA GLN A 31 14.16 -3.25 5.37
C GLN A 31 14.78 -1.87 5.62
N THR A 32 13.98 -0.94 6.14
CA THR A 32 14.48 0.39 6.48
C THR A 32 15.28 0.37 7.79
N PRO A 33 16.21 1.32 8.01
CA PRO A 33 16.94 1.42 9.28
C PRO A 33 16.05 1.58 10.52
N GLU A 34 14.83 2.08 10.35
CA GLU A 34 13.82 2.22 11.40
C GLU A 34 13.16 0.89 11.78
N GLY A 35 13.51 -0.21 11.11
CA GLY A 35 12.96 -1.55 11.35
C GLY A 35 11.60 -1.77 10.68
N ILE A 36 11.28 -1.03 9.62
CA ILE A 36 10.02 -1.14 8.87
C ILE A 36 10.28 -1.93 7.59
N ALA A 37 9.48 -2.98 7.37
CA ALA A 37 9.48 -3.75 6.14
C ALA A 37 8.57 -3.08 5.09
N VAL A 38 9.17 -2.40 4.11
CA VAL A 38 8.45 -1.72 3.03
C VAL A 38 8.17 -2.70 1.91
N LYS A 39 6.88 -2.90 1.60
CA LYS A 39 6.42 -3.79 0.53
C LYS A 39 6.70 -3.18 -0.85
N PRO A 40 6.95 -4.01 -1.87
CA PRO A 40 7.17 -3.53 -3.23
C PRO A 40 5.89 -2.98 -3.91
N LEU A 41 4.72 -3.38 -3.42
CA LEU A 41 3.42 -2.89 -3.90
C LEU A 41 2.45 -2.73 -2.71
N TYR A 42 1.76 -1.59 -2.71
CA TYR A 42 0.64 -1.31 -1.81
C TYR A 42 -0.63 -1.08 -2.64
N THR A 43 -1.77 -1.50 -2.11
CA THR A 43 -3.08 -1.46 -2.75
C THR A 43 -4.12 -0.80 -1.86
N ALA A 44 -5.33 -0.59 -2.38
CA ALA A 44 -6.44 -0.06 -1.60
C ALA A 44 -6.75 -0.91 -0.34
N ALA A 45 -6.58 -2.23 -0.41
CA ALA A 45 -6.78 -3.12 0.73
C ALA A 45 -5.83 -2.81 1.90
N ASP A 46 -4.63 -2.29 1.61
CA ASP A 46 -3.67 -1.89 2.65
C ASP A 46 -4.11 -0.63 3.40
N LEU A 47 -4.98 0.19 2.77
CA LEU A 47 -5.54 1.37 3.41
C LEU A 47 -6.64 1.00 4.39
N GLU A 48 -7.41 -0.07 4.15
CA GLU A 48 -8.55 -0.49 4.98
C GLU A 48 -8.19 -0.70 6.46
N VAL A 49 -6.93 -1.03 6.73
CA VAL A 49 -6.40 -1.24 8.08
C VAL A 49 -6.16 0.08 8.84
N LEU A 50 -6.15 1.22 8.13
CA LEU A 50 -5.94 2.53 8.72
C LEU A 50 -7.23 3.01 9.40
N ALA A 51 -7.16 3.27 10.70
CA ALA A 51 -8.32 3.71 11.50
C ALA A 51 -8.84 5.11 11.13
N GLU A 52 -7.99 6.00 10.60
CA GLU A 52 -8.31 7.43 10.44
C GLU A 52 -8.22 7.96 9.01
N GLN A 53 -8.63 7.14 8.05
CA GLN A 53 -8.61 7.51 6.63
C GLN A 53 -9.41 8.79 6.32
N GLY A 54 -10.48 9.02 7.08
CA GLY A 54 -11.37 10.18 6.92
C GLY A 54 -10.99 11.43 7.75
N SER A 55 -9.82 11.46 8.39
CA SER A 55 -9.43 12.63 9.18
C SER A 55 -9.33 13.90 8.33
N LEU A 56 -9.74 15.04 8.88
CA LEU A 56 -9.69 16.35 8.22
C LEU A 56 -8.64 17.25 8.90
N PRO A 57 -7.94 18.11 8.13
CA PRO A 57 -6.97 19.04 8.70
C PRO A 57 -7.65 20.02 9.66
N GLY A 58 -6.97 20.37 10.76
CA GLY A 58 -7.52 21.24 11.80
C GLY A 58 -8.46 20.57 12.80
N LEU A 59 -8.75 19.27 12.66
CA LEU A 59 -9.51 18.48 13.63
C LEU A 59 -8.65 17.36 14.24
N PRO A 60 -8.87 16.97 15.51
CA PRO A 60 -8.14 15.86 16.13
C PRO A 60 -8.24 14.56 15.31
N PRO A 61 -7.17 13.74 15.29
CA PRO A 61 -5.87 13.94 15.96
C PRO A 61 -4.84 14.64 15.07
N TYR A 62 -5.28 15.46 14.11
CA TYR A 62 -4.43 16.35 13.32
C TYR A 62 -3.43 15.64 12.40
N LEU A 63 -3.72 14.40 11.98
CA LEU A 63 -2.87 13.62 11.08
C LEU A 63 -2.59 14.34 9.75
N ARG A 64 -3.55 15.13 9.26
CA ARG A 64 -3.44 15.95 8.04
C ARG A 64 -3.03 17.40 8.30
N GLY A 65 -2.59 17.72 9.51
CA GLY A 65 -2.12 19.04 9.91
C GLY A 65 -3.03 19.76 10.92
N PRO A 66 -2.47 20.74 11.65
CA PRO A 66 -3.15 21.39 12.77
C PRO A 66 -4.11 22.52 12.38
N ARG A 67 -4.10 22.98 11.13
CA ARG A 67 -4.96 24.08 10.64
C ARG A 67 -5.83 23.60 9.49
N ALA A 68 -7.05 24.12 9.41
CA ALA A 68 -7.98 23.80 8.33
C ALA A 68 -7.69 24.56 7.01
N THR A 69 -6.92 25.64 7.06
CA THR A 69 -6.60 26.55 5.95
C THR A 69 -5.13 26.93 5.95
#